data_AF-A0A1Q3BHT0-F1
#
_entry.id   AF-A0A1Q3BHT0-F1
#
_cell.length_a   1.000
_cell.length_b   1.000
_cell.length_c   1.000
_cell.angle_alpha   90.00
_cell.angle_beta   90.00
_cell.angle_gamma   90.00
#
_symmetry.space_group_name_H-M   'P 1'
#
loop_
_entity.id
_entity.type
_entity.pdbx_description
1 polymer ?
#
loop_
_entity_poly.entity_id
_entity_poly.type
_entity_poly.pdbx_seq_one_letter_code
_entity_poly.pdbx_strand_id
1 'polypeptide(L)'
;MHVFYCALGPNEFNRICSCLSAKEIWDKLESTHEGTNQVKDSRIDMLIHEYELFEMRHYESIYYIFYRFTNIINSLNSLAKDLTKLKLEDLLGSLLTHELAM
;
A
#
# COMPACT_ATOMS: atom_id res chain seq x y z
N MET A 1 -28.78 -11.39 0.01
CA MET A 1 -27.94 -12.16 0.95
C MET A 1 -27.63 -13.58 0.47
N HIS A 2 -28.62 -14.37 0.04
CA HIS A 2 -28.42 -15.78 -0.33
C HIS A 2 -27.42 -16.01 -1.51
N VAL A 3 -27.32 -15.05 -2.45
CA VAL A 3 -26.39 -15.15 -3.60
C VAL A 3 -24.91 -15.02 -3.19
N PHE A 4 -24.58 -14.19 -2.18
CA PHE A 4 -23.19 -14.05 -1.72
C PHE A 4 -22.70 -15.31 -1.00
N TYR A 5 -23.58 -15.97 -0.24
CA TYR A 5 -23.22 -17.17 0.51
C TYR A 5 -22.90 -18.39 -0.37
N CYS A 6 -23.54 -18.51 -1.55
CA CYS A 6 -23.30 -19.63 -2.46
C CYS A 6 -22.06 -19.45 -3.35
N ALA A 7 -21.50 -18.23 -3.46
CA ALA A 7 -20.35 -17.93 -4.31
C ALA A 7 -19.00 -17.97 -3.56
N LEU A 8 -19.03 -17.99 -2.22
CA LEU A 8 -17.83 -17.90 -1.39
C LEU A 8 -17.37 -19.27 -0.90
N GLY A 9 -16.05 -19.49 -0.93
CA GLY A 9 -15.45 -20.68 -0.34
C GLY A 9 -15.62 -20.70 1.19
N PRO A 10 -15.43 -21.87 1.85
CA PRO A 10 -15.71 -22.05 3.27
C PRO A 10 -15.00 -21.05 4.19
N ASN A 11 -13.76 -20.65 3.84
CA ASN A 11 -12.97 -19.69 4.61
C ASN A 11 -13.55 -18.27 4.57
N GLU A 12 -14.00 -17.83 3.39
CA GLU A 12 -14.59 -16.51 3.20
C GLU A 12 -15.99 -16.45 3.83
N PHE A 13 -16.77 -17.53 3.67
CA PHE A 13 -18.05 -17.69 4.36
C PHE A 13 -17.92 -17.55 5.87
N ASN A 14 -16.98 -18.27 6.50
CA ASN A 14 -16.75 -18.21 7.95
C ASN A 14 -16.33 -16.81 8.44
N ARG A 15 -15.74 -15.99 7.56
CA ARG A 15 -15.33 -14.61 7.90
C ARG A 15 -16.49 -13.62 7.89
N ILE A 16 -17.52 -13.86 7.06
CA ILE A 16 -18.64 -12.94 6.84
C ILE A 16 -19.98 -13.43 7.39
N CYS A 17 -20.08 -14.68 7.87
CA CYS A 17 -21.33 -15.30 8.29
C CYS A 17 -22.05 -14.59 9.45
N SER A 18 -21.31 -13.78 10.22
CA SER A 18 -21.84 -12.96 11.31
C SER A 18 -22.29 -11.56 10.86
N CYS A 19 -22.07 -11.16 9.60
CA CYS A 19 -22.43 -9.83 9.09
C CYS A 19 -23.93 -9.75 8.78
N LEU A 20 -24.56 -8.64 9.17
CA LEU A 20 -26.01 -8.42 9.11
C LEU A 20 -26.44 -7.60 7.89
N SER A 21 -25.50 -7.00 7.16
CA SER A 21 -25.78 -6.22 5.96
C SER A 21 -24.83 -6.53 4.82
N ALA A 22 -25.28 -6.28 3.58
CA ALA A 22 -24.43 -6.39 2.40
C ALA A 22 -23.21 -5.45 2.46
N LYS A 23 -23.36 -4.29 3.12
CA LYS A 23 -22.27 -3.35 3.34
C LYS A 23 -21.20 -3.93 4.28
N GLU A 24 -21.58 -4.49 5.42
CA GLU A 24 -20.63 -5.13 6.34
C GLU A 24 -19.91 -6.32 5.70
N ILE A 25 -20.60 -7.09 4.86
CA ILE A 25 -19.98 -8.17 4.08
C ILE A 25 -18.94 -7.59 3.12
N TRP A 26 -19.29 -6.54 2.37
CA TRP A 26 -18.38 -5.88 1.44
C TRP A 26 -17.17 -5.28 2.16
N ASP A 27 -17.38 -4.46 3.19
CA ASP A 27 -16.31 -3.81 3.97
C ASP A 27 -15.35 -4.84 4.58
N LYS A 28 -15.88 -6.00 5.02
CA LYS A 28 -15.07 -7.07 5.59
C LYS A 28 -14.28 -7.85 4.55
N LEU A 29 -14.85 -8.10 3.37
CA LEU A 29 -14.14 -8.70 2.26
C LEU A 29 -13.05 -7.75 1.73
N GLU A 30 -13.37 -6.49 1.51
CA GLU A 30 -12.45 -5.43 1.12
C GLU A 30 -11.26 -5.34 2.10
N SER A 31 -11.55 -5.20 3.40
CA SER A 31 -10.50 -5.17 4.43
C SER A 31 -9.66 -6.45 4.51
N THR A 32 -10.22 -7.61 4.14
CA THR A 32 -9.52 -8.90 4.23
C THR A 32 -8.59 -9.13 3.04
N HIS A 33 -9.01 -8.72 1.85
CA HIS A 33 -8.26 -8.96 0.61
C HIS A 33 -7.37 -7.79 0.22
N GLU A 34 -7.79 -6.56 0.46
CA GLU A 34 -7.01 -5.35 0.16
C GLU A 34 -6.23 -4.81 1.36
N GLY A 35 -6.57 -5.29 2.57
CA GLY A 35 -6.06 -4.75 3.84
C GLY A 35 -6.83 -3.52 4.32
N THR A 36 -6.62 -3.14 5.58
CA THR A 36 -7.21 -1.90 6.13
C THR A 36 -6.43 -0.67 5.67
N ASN A 37 -7.07 0.50 5.70
CA ASN A 37 -6.38 1.78 5.45
C ASN A 37 -5.14 1.95 6.35
N GLN A 38 -5.22 1.53 7.62
CA GLN A 38 -4.07 1.57 8.53
C GLN A 38 -2.89 0.71 8.05
N VAL A 39 -3.15 -0.47 7.48
CA VAL A 39 -2.10 -1.33 6.91
C VAL A 39 -1.53 -0.69 5.64
N LYS A 40 -2.38 -0.05 4.81
CA LYS A 40 -1.93 0.71 3.62
C LYS A 40 -1.03 1.89 4.03
N ASP A 41 -1.43 2.68 5.02
CA ASP A 41 -0.66 3.81 5.56
C ASP A 41 0.68 3.35 6.13
N SER A 42 0.68 2.32 6.98
CA SER A 42 1.91 1.77 7.54
C SER A 42 2.87 1.26 6.47
N ARG A 43 2.35 0.69 5.37
CA ARG A 43 3.18 0.23 4.24
C ARG A 43 3.78 1.41 3.48
N ILE A 44 3.07 2.53 3.37
CA ILE A 44 3.59 3.77 2.77
C ILE A 44 4.72 4.33 3.62
N ASP A 45 4.52 4.43 4.93
CA ASP A 45 5.56 4.91 5.85
C ASP A 45 6.83 4.06 5.74
N MET A 46 6.68 2.73 5.67
CA MET A 46 7.81 1.82 5.47
C MET A 46 8.54 2.06 4.14
N LEU A 47 7.81 2.29 3.04
CA LEU A 47 8.39 2.53 1.72
C LEU A 47 9.04 3.91 1.62
N ILE A 48 8.46 4.94 2.24
CA ILE A 48 9.08 6.27 2.36
C ILE A 48 10.38 6.14 3.15
N HIS A 49 10.38 5.42 4.26
CA HIS A 49 11.59 5.20 5.04
C HIS A 49 12.66 4.43 4.25
N GLU A 50 12.26 3.40 3.49
CA GLU A 50 13.18 2.68 2.59
C GLU A 50 13.76 3.59 1.50
N TYR A 51 12.96 4.53 1.00
CA TYR A 51 13.39 5.55 0.04
C TYR A 51 14.37 6.56 0.68
N GLU A 52 14.08 7.07 1.87
CA GLU A 52 14.93 8.02 2.61
C GLU A 52 16.30 7.41 2.93
N LEU A 53 16.32 6.14 3.29
CA LEU A 53 17.55 5.37 3.55
C LEU A 53 18.14 4.75 2.28
N PHE A 54 17.62 5.07 1.10
CA PHE A 54 18.04 4.43 -0.13
C PHE A 54 19.46 4.85 -0.50
N GLU A 55 20.39 3.92 -0.31
CA GLU A 55 21.77 4.06 -0.74
C GLU A 55 22.22 2.89 -1.61
N MET A 56 23.22 3.17 -2.44
CA MET A 56 23.96 2.16 -3.19
C MET A 56 24.73 1.29 -2.21
N ARG A 57 24.55 -0.03 -2.30
CA ARG A 57 25.31 -0.98 -1.51
C ARG A 57 26.70 -1.20 -2.10
N HIS A 58 27.64 -1.60 -1.24
CA HIS A 58 28.97 -1.96 -1.70
C HIS A 58 28.90 -3.14 -2.68
N TYR A 59 29.55 -2.99 -3.85
CA TYR A 59 29.51 -3.95 -4.97
C TYR A 59 28.15 -4.11 -5.67
N GLU A 60 27.20 -3.20 -5.45
CA GLU A 60 25.95 -3.19 -6.20
C GLU A 60 26.16 -2.70 -7.63
N SER A 61 25.52 -3.33 -8.62
CA SER A 61 25.56 -2.84 -10.00
C SER A 61 24.54 -1.72 -10.20
N ILE A 62 24.83 -0.80 -11.14
CA ILE A 62 23.90 0.28 -11.51
C ILE A 62 22.52 -0.27 -11.89
N TYR A 63 22.49 -1.41 -12.60
CA TYR A 63 21.25 -2.09 -12.96
C TYR A 63 20.42 -2.47 -11.72
N TYR A 64 21.07 -3.02 -10.69
CA TYR A 64 20.38 -3.49 -9.50
C TYR A 64 19.91 -2.34 -8.59
N ILE A 65 20.67 -1.24 -8.53
CA ILE A 65 20.23 0.01 -7.90
C ILE A 65 18.96 0.52 -8.58
N PHE A 66 18.99 0.65 -9.91
CA PHE A 66 17.85 1.14 -10.67
C PHE A 66 16.62 0.24 -10.49
N TYR A 67 16.82 -1.07 -10.44
CA TYR A 67 15.77 -2.04 -10.18
C TYR A 67 15.12 -1.83 -8.80
N ARG A 68 15.92 -1.73 -7.72
CA ARG A 68 15.39 -1.51 -6.36
C ARG A 68 14.69 -0.16 -6.23
N PHE A 69 15.29 0.90 -6.76
CA PHE A 69 14.68 2.23 -6.78
C PHE A 69 13.32 2.21 -7.48
N THR A 70 13.26 1.61 -8.67
CA THR A 70 12.03 1.49 -9.45
C THR A 70 10.97 0.69 -8.70
N ASN A 71 11.35 -0.36 -7.96
CA ASN A 71 10.41 -1.14 -7.15
C ASN A 71 9.78 -0.32 -6.02
N ILE A 72 10.57 0.52 -5.33
CA ILE A 72 10.07 1.41 -4.27
C ILE A 72 9.06 2.40 -4.86
N ILE A 73 9.43 3.09 -5.95
CA ILE A 73 8.57 4.07 -6.62
C ILE A 73 7.29 3.43 -7.17
N ASN A 74 7.38 2.25 -7.78
CA ASN A 74 6.21 1.54 -8.30
C ASN A 74 5.28 1.08 -7.17
N SER A 75 5.84 0.61 -6.05
CA SER A 75 5.06 0.22 -4.88
C SER A 75 4.33 1.42 -4.27
N LEU A 76 5.02 2.56 -4.10
CA LEU A 76 4.42 3.81 -3.66
C LEU A 76 3.32 4.28 -4.62
N ASN A 77 3.55 4.27 -5.93
CA ASN A 77 2.54 4.66 -6.92
C ASN A 77 1.32 3.74 -6.93
N SER A 78 1.50 2.43 -6.70
CA SER A 78 0.37 1.49 -6.63
C SER A 78 -0.52 1.77 -5.42
N LEU A 79 0.07 2.13 -4.28
CA LEU A 79 -0.65 2.46 -3.04
C LEU A 79 -1.22 3.88 -3.08
N ALA A 80 -0.54 4.83 -3.73
CA ALA A 80 -1.02 6.20 -3.92
C ALA A 80 -2.19 6.29 -4.91
N LYS A 81 -2.27 5.38 -5.89
CA LYS A 81 -3.44 5.24 -6.78
C LYS A 81 -4.71 4.84 -6.02
N ASP A 82 -4.57 4.02 -4.98
CA ASP A 82 -5.66 3.71 -4.05
C ASP A 82 -6.00 4.88 -3.13
N LEU A 83 -5.03 5.74 -2.81
CA LEU A 83 -5.22 6.83 -1.86
C LEU A 83 -5.65 8.16 -2.46
N THR A 84 -5.37 8.48 -3.74
CA THR A 84 -5.71 9.72 -4.48
C THR A 84 -5.68 11.08 -3.74
N LYS A 85 -5.13 11.15 -2.52
CA LYS A 85 -5.21 12.30 -1.62
C LYS A 85 -3.86 12.79 -1.13
N LEU A 86 -2.80 12.04 -1.35
CA LEU A 86 -1.42 12.51 -1.17
C LEU A 86 -0.83 12.71 -2.56
N LYS A 87 -0.77 13.96 -2.99
CA LYS A 87 -0.13 14.30 -4.25
C LYS A 87 1.37 14.09 -4.07
N LEU A 88 1.96 13.39 -5.03
CA LEU A 88 3.41 13.21 -5.14
C LEU A 88 4.17 14.55 -5.02
N GLU A 89 3.53 15.64 -5.42
CA GLU A 89 3.99 17.03 -5.27
C GLU A 89 4.29 17.41 -3.81
N ASP A 90 3.50 16.94 -2.84
CA ASP A 90 3.69 17.24 -1.41
C ASP A 90 4.88 16.47 -0.83
N LEU A 91 5.08 15.21 -1.26
CA LEU A 91 6.23 14.38 -0.89
C LEU A 91 7.52 14.93 -1.49
N LEU A 92 7.51 15.30 -2.77
CA LEU A 92 8.65 15.94 -3.43
C LEU A 92 8.97 17.32 -2.83
N GLY A 93 7.93 18.08 -2.45
CA GLY A 93 8.09 19.35 -1.74
C GLY A 93 8.79 19.16 -0.39
N SER A 94 8.38 18.17 0.41
CA SER A 94 9.02 17.86 1.70
C SER A 94 10.48 17.43 1.55
N LEU A 95 10.80 16.67 0.50
CA LEU A 95 12.15 16.20 0.21
C LEU A 95 13.08 17.35 -0.19
N LEU A 96 12.61 18.25 -1.06
CA LEU A 96 13.36 19.46 -1.46
C LEU A 96 13.64 20.39 -0.27
N THR A 97 12.71 20.49 0.69
CA THR A 97 12.93 21.30 1.90
C THR A 97 13.99 20.70 2.82
N HIS A 98 14.17 19.38 2.84
CA HIS A 98 15.17 18.73 3.67
C HIS A 98 16.58 18.79 3.05
N GLU A 99 16.70 18.75 1.72
CA GLU A 99 17.97 18.94 1.01
C GLU A 99 18.51 20.38 1.07
N LEU A 100 17.65 21.39 1.11
CA LEU A 100 18.08 22.80 1.18
C LEU A 100 18.43 23.28 2.59
N ALA A 101 18.16 22.48 3.61
CA ALA A 101 18.42 22.80 5.02
C ALA A 101 19.73 22.18 5.56
N MET A 102 20.49 21.48 4.71
CA MET A 102 21.82 20.91 5.00
C MET A 102 22.90 21.65 4.20
#